data_AF-A0A433ERT6-F1
#
_entry.id   AF-A0A433ERT6-F1
#
_cell.length_a   1.000
_cell.length_b   1.000
_cell.length_c   1.000
_cell.angle_alpha   90.00
_cell.angle_beta   90.00
_cell.angle_gamma   90.00
#
_symmetry.space_group_name_H-M   'P 1'
#
loop_
_entity.id
_entity.type
_entity.pdbx_description
1 polymer ?
#
loop_
_entity_poly.entity_id
_entity_poly.type
_entity_poly.pdbx_seq_one_letter_code
_entity_poly.pdbx_strand_id
1 'polypeptide(L)'
;MKGNNTADFSGIMDVIILWSNVVLGVFMSLAVIFAIWKLIIILISIMRNADNPEARGSDLSALKWPIIAIIIILVVIAVMNVILQVIKTYNPSIGT
;
A
#
# COMPACT_ATOMS: atom_id res chain seq x y z
N MET A 1 -20.37 31.28 -32.41
CA MET A 1 -19.64 30.97 -31.16
C MET A 1 -20.04 29.56 -30.74
N LYS A 2 -19.21 28.54 -31.01
CA LYS A 2 -19.45 27.18 -30.50
C LYS A 2 -19.11 27.22 -29.02
N GLY A 3 -20.13 27.22 -28.17
CA GLY A 3 -19.96 27.03 -26.74
C GLY A 3 -19.23 25.72 -26.51
N ASN A 4 -18.02 25.80 -25.97
CA ASN A 4 -17.26 24.63 -25.59
C ASN A 4 -17.94 24.08 -24.33
N ASN A 5 -18.91 23.18 -24.52
CA ASN A 5 -19.55 22.44 -23.44
C ASN A 5 -18.55 21.42 -22.89
N THR A 6 -17.52 21.88 -22.20
CA THR A 6 -16.67 21.00 -21.40
C THR A 6 -17.49 20.59 -20.19
N ALA A 7 -17.92 19.33 -20.16
CA ALA A 7 -18.61 18.77 -19.01
C ALA A 7 -17.74 18.94 -17.76
N ASP A 8 -18.34 19.45 -16.68
CA ASP A 8 -17.69 19.65 -15.40
C ASP A 8 -17.61 18.30 -14.65
N PHE A 9 -16.40 17.73 -14.63
CA PHE A 9 -16.10 16.45 -13.97
C PHE A 9 -15.46 16.64 -12.58
N SER A 10 -15.41 17.86 -12.05
CA SER A 10 -14.76 18.16 -10.76
C SER A 10 -15.28 17.27 -9.63
N GLY A 11 -16.60 17.21 -9.45
CA GLY A 11 -17.23 16.39 -8.42
C GLY A 11 -17.04 14.88 -8.59
N ILE A 12 -16.89 14.38 -9.82
CA ILE A 12 -16.58 12.95 -10.07
C ILE A 12 -15.14 12.65 -9.65
N MET A 13 -14.21 13.57 -9.90
CA MET A 13 -12.81 13.36 -9.54
C MET A 13 -12.58 13.42 -8.03
N ASP A 14 -13.29 14.28 -7.29
CA ASP A 14 -13.25 14.27 -5.82
C ASP A 14 -13.67 12.93 -5.22
N VAL A 15 -14.72 12.33 -5.78
CA VAL A 15 -15.19 11.00 -5.39
C VAL A 15 -14.13 9.94 -5.70
N ILE A 16 -13.47 10.01 -6.87
CA ILE A 16 -12.39 9.09 -7.24
C ILE A 16 -11.20 9.22 -6.29
N ILE A 17 -10.79 10.43 -5.92
CA ILE A 17 -9.69 10.67 -4.99
C ILE A 17 -10.03 10.11 -3.60
N LEU A 18 -11.24 10.35 -3.11
CA LEU A 18 -11.70 9.84 -1.82
C LEU A 18 -11.63 8.30 -1.79
N TRP A 19 -12.23 7.63 -2.78
CA TRP A 19 -12.23 6.17 -2.83
C TRP A 19 -10.84 5.59 -3.06
N SER A 20 -9.99 6.27 -3.84
CA SER A 20 -8.58 5.86 -4.01
C SER A 20 -7.82 5.89 -2.69
N ASN A 21 -8.03 6.93 -1.86
CA ASN A 21 -7.43 7.02 -0.53
C ASN A 21 -7.97 5.95 0.43
N VAL A 22 -9.27 5.67 0.40
CA VAL A 22 -9.87 4.59 1.21
C VAL A 22 -9.28 3.23 0.83
N VAL A 23 -9.21 2.92 -0.46
CA VAL A 23 -8.62 1.68 -0.97
C VAL A 23 -7.16 1.54 -0.56
N LEU A 24 -6.38 2.61 -0.65
CA LEU A 24 -4.99 2.62 -0.18
C LEU A 24 -4.90 2.34 1.32
N GLY A 25 -5.73 2.99 2.13
CA GLY A 25 -5.77 2.76 3.58
C GLY A 25 -6.11 1.31 3.94
N VAL A 26 -7.05 0.69 3.23
CA VAL A 26 -7.40 -0.73 3.40
C VAL A 26 -6.22 -1.64 3.02
N PHE A 27 -5.57 -1.40 1.87
CA PHE A 27 -4.42 -2.20 1.46
C PHE A 27 -3.24 -2.07 2.44
N MET A 28 -2.95 -0.86 2.94
CA MET A 28 -1.94 -0.67 3.99
C MET A 28 -2.28 -1.44 5.26
N SER A 29 -3.54 -1.39 5.69
CA SER A 29 -3.97 -2.06 6.92
C SER A 29 -3.85 -3.58 6.80
N LEU A 30 -4.34 -4.17 5.71
CA LEU A 30 -4.23 -5.61 5.44
C LEU A 30 -2.78 -6.07 5.35
N ALA A 31 -1.94 -5.26 4.72
CA ALA A 31 -0.53 -5.53 4.61
C ALA A 31 0.19 -5.56 5.97
N VAL A 32 -0.07 -4.57 6.83
CA VAL A 32 0.51 -4.51 8.18
C VAL A 32 0.06 -5.72 8.99
N ILE A 33 -1.23 -6.07 8.94
CA ILE A 33 -1.76 -7.27 9.60
C ILE A 33 -1.04 -8.54 9.10
N PHE A 34 -0.89 -8.69 7.78
CA PHE A 34 -0.22 -9.84 7.19
C PHE A 34 1.26 -9.91 7.61
N ALA A 35 1.98 -8.78 7.60
CA ALA A 35 3.38 -8.72 8.01
C ALA A 35 3.57 -9.10 9.48
N ILE A 36 2.73 -8.58 10.38
CA ILE A 36 2.74 -8.90 11.81
C ILE A 36 2.43 -10.39 12.01
N TRP A 37 1.37 -10.89 11.38
CA TRP A 37 0.97 -12.29 11.49
C TRP A 37 2.09 -13.24 11.02
N LYS A 38 2.73 -12.93 9.89
CA LYS A 38 3.88 -13.69 9.38
C LYS A 38 5.07 -13.64 10.32
N LEU A 39 5.37 -12.47 10.91
CA LEU A 39 6.44 -12.31 11.88
C LEU A 39 6.21 -13.22 13.09
N ILE A 40 4.99 -13.25 13.63
CA ILE A 40 4.61 -14.10 14.77
C ILE A 40 4.82 -15.58 14.42
N ILE A 41 4.38 -16.04 13.25
CA ILE A 41 4.57 -17.43 12.82
C ILE A 41 6.06 -17.79 12.76
N ILE A 42 6.89 -16.92 12.18
CA ILE A 42 8.33 -17.16 12.07
C ILE A 42 8.97 -17.22 13.46
N LEU A 43 8.61 -16.31 14.37
CA LEU A 43 9.11 -16.31 15.75
C LEU A 43 8.73 -17.59 16.50
N ILE A 44 7.49 -18.06 16.36
CA ILE A 44 7.04 -19.33 16.95
C ILE A 44 7.84 -20.50 16.37
N SER A 45 8.08 -20.52 15.06
CA SER A 45 8.88 -21.57 14.41
C SER A 45 10.32 -21.59 14.92
N ILE A 46 10.94 -20.43 15.07
CA ILE A 46 12.29 -20.28 15.63
C ILE A 46 12.36 -20.80 17.07
N MET A 47 11.38 -20.46 17.92
CA MET A 47 11.33 -20.94 19.30
C MET A 47 11.13 -22.45 19.37
N ARG A 48 10.30 -23.02 18.48
CA ARG A 48 10.04 -24.47 18.41
C ARG A 48 11.25 -25.25 17.90
N ASN A 49 12.02 -24.67 16.99
CA ASN A 49 13.20 -25.29 16.38
C ASN A 49 14.51 -24.87 17.08
N ALA A 50 14.45 -24.44 18.35
CA ALA A 50 15.62 -23.93 19.08
C ALA A 50 16.79 -24.93 19.12
N ASP A 51 16.49 -26.22 19.21
CA ASP A 51 17.47 -27.30 19.29
C ASP A 51 17.98 -27.78 17.91
N ASN A 52 17.39 -27.29 16.80
CA ASN A 52 17.81 -27.63 15.45
C ASN A 52 18.35 -26.37 14.72
N PRO A 53 19.67 -26.15 14.70
CA PRO A 53 20.27 -24.93 14.15
C PRO A 53 20.04 -24.78 12.63
N GLU A 54 19.94 -25.87 11.88
CA GLU A 54 19.68 -25.83 10.44
C GLU A 54 18.25 -25.37 10.13
N ALA A 55 17.26 -25.93 10.84
CA ALA A 55 15.86 -25.54 10.70
C ALA A 55 15.66 -24.07 11.13
N ARG A 56 16.31 -23.65 12.22
CA ARG A 56 16.30 -22.26 12.68
C ARG A 56 16.89 -21.28 11.67
N GLY A 57 17.97 -21.67 10.98
CA GLY A 57 18.57 -20.85 9.91
C GLY A 57 17.61 -20.63 8.73
N SER A 58 16.90 -21.68 8.32
CA SER A 58 15.86 -21.59 7.30
C SER A 58 14.71 -20.65 7.72
N ASP A 59 14.22 -20.78 8.95
CA ASP A 59 13.14 -19.94 9.47
C ASP A 59 13.56 -18.45 9.58
N LEU A 60 14.79 -18.17 9.99
CA LEU A 60 15.35 -16.82 10.00
C LEU A 60 15.45 -16.24 8.58
N SER A 61 15.83 -17.04 7.58
CA SER A 61 15.90 -16.58 6.19
C SER A 61 14.54 -16.18 5.62
N ALA A 62 13.44 -16.69 6.20
CA ALA A 62 12.09 -16.34 5.80
C ALA A 62 11.67 -14.91 6.21
N LEU A 63 12.40 -14.25 7.13
CA LEU A 63 12.18 -12.86 7.53
C LEU A 63 12.32 -11.86 6.36
N LYS A 64 13.03 -12.24 5.29
CA LYS A 64 13.15 -11.41 4.09
C LYS A 64 11.79 -11.16 3.40
N TRP A 65 10.85 -12.09 3.51
CA TRP A 65 9.56 -11.99 2.82
C TRP A 65 8.64 -10.91 3.40
N PRO A 66 8.45 -10.81 4.74
CA PRO A 66 7.82 -9.65 5.36
C PRO A 66 8.47 -8.31 4.95
N ILE A 67 9.81 -8.26 4.90
CA ILE A 67 10.54 -7.04 4.51
C ILE A 67 10.24 -6.66 3.06
N ILE A 68 10.30 -7.63 2.13
CA ILE A 68 9.97 -7.41 0.71
C ILE A 68 8.53 -6.93 0.57
N ALA A 69 7.59 -7.52 1.31
CA ALA A 69 6.19 -7.08 1.28
C ALA A 69 6.06 -5.61 1.70
N ILE A 70 6.67 -5.21 2.83
CA ILE A 70 6.69 -3.82 3.32
C ILE A 70 7.24 -2.87 2.25
N ILE A 71 8.36 -3.22 1.61
CA ILE A 71 8.97 -2.40 0.55
C ILE A 71 7.99 -2.20 -0.62
N ILE A 72 7.34 -3.27 -1.09
CA ILE A 72 6.37 -3.19 -2.20
C ILE A 72 5.23 -2.23 -1.85
N ILE A 73 4.72 -2.28 -0.63
CA ILE A 73 3.64 -1.39 -0.19
C ILE A 73 4.10 0.07 -0.18
N LEU A 74 5.29 0.35 0.34
CA LEU A 74 5.85 1.70 0.34
C LEU A 74 5.98 2.25 -1.08
N VAL A 75 6.39 1.41 -2.04
CA VAL A 75 6.46 1.79 -3.46
C VAL A 75 5.07 2.09 -4.02
N VAL A 76 4.06 1.25 -3.74
CA VAL A 76 2.68 1.49 -4.19
C VAL A 76 2.13 2.81 -3.63
N ILE A 77 2.37 3.10 -2.35
CA ILE A 77 1.97 4.36 -1.72
C ILE A 77 2.65 5.55 -2.40
N ALA A 78 3.95 5.46 -2.65
CA ALA A 78 4.71 6.53 -3.31
C ALA A 78 4.17 6.80 -4.72
N VAL A 79 3.94 5.74 -5.52
CA VAL A 79 3.37 5.86 -6.87
C VAL A 79 1.98 6.51 -6.83
N MET A 80 1.12 6.06 -5.91
CA MET A 80 -0.22 6.64 -5.79
C MET A 80 -0.20 8.10 -5.35
N ASN A 81 0.70 8.49 -4.45
CA ASN A 81 0.86 9.88 -4.05
C ASN A 81 1.30 10.76 -5.24
N VAL A 82 2.20 10.27 -6.10
CA VAL A 82 2.60 10.99 -7.32
C VAL A 82 1.40 11.13 -8.26
N ILE A 83 0.62 10.07 -8.48
CA ILE A 83 -0.57 10.13 -9.35
C ILE A 83 -1.57 11.15 -8.82
N LEU A 84 -1.86 11.14 -7.52
CA LEU A 84 -2.77 12.10 -6.89
C LEU A 84 -2.26 13.54 -7.00
N GLN A 85 -0.95 13.77 -6.85
CA GLN A 85 -0.36 15.09 -7.07
C GLN A 85 -0.49 15.55 -8.52
N VAL A 86 -0.19 14.68 -9.49
CA VAL A 86 -0.34 14.97 -10.91
C VAL A 86 -1.79 15.35 -11.24
N ILE A 87 -2.77 14.60 -10.73
CA ILE A 87 -4.20 14.91 -10.93
C ILE A 87 -4.53 16.32 -10.41
N LYS A 88 -4.05 16.68 -9.20
CA LYS A 88 -4.26 18.02 -8.63
C LYS A 88 -3.57 19.12 -9.44
N THR A 89 -2.38 18.87 -9.96
CA THR A 89 -1.63 19.86 -10.76
C THR A 89 -2.31 20.14 -12.11
N TYR A 90 -2.82 19.11 -12.79
CA TYR A 90 -3.44 19.26 -14.11
C TYR A 90 -4.94 19.58 -14.08
N ASN A 91 -5.58 19.54 -12.90
CA ASN A 91 -6.99 19.89 -12.76
C ASN A 91 -7.25 20.67 -11.44
N PRO A 92 -6.83 21.95 -11.39
CA PRO A 92 -6.80 22.75 -10.17
C PRO A 92 -8.17 23.15 -9.60
N SER A 93 -9.27 22.93 -10.35
CA SER A 93 -10.65 23.12 -9.85
C SER A 93 -11.12 22.00 -8.91
N ILE A 94 -10.31 20.96 -8.74
CA ILE A 94 -10.55 19.87 -7.79
C ILE A 94 -9.72 20.18 -6.54
N GLY A 95 -10.37 20.77 -5.54
CA GLY A 95 -9.71 21.11 -4.27
C GLY A 95 -10.06 22.47 -3.67
N THR A 96 -11.17 23.11 -4.06
CA THR A 96 -11.81 24.14 -3.22
C THR A 96 -12.94 23.55 -2.42
#